data_AF-A0AAD4TJE8-F1
#
_entry.id   AF-A0AAD4TJE8-F1
#
_cell.length_a   1.000
_cell.length_b   1.000
_cell.length_c   1.000
_cell.angle_alpha   90.00
_cell.angle_beta   90.00
_cell.angle_gamma   90.00
#
_symmetry.space_group_name_H-M   'P 1'
#
loop_
_entity.id
_entity.type
_entity.pdbx_description
1 polymer ?
#
loop_
_entity_poly.entity_id
_entity_poly.type
_entity_poly.pdbx_seq_one_letter_code
_entity_poly.pdbx_strand_id
1 'polypeptide(L)'
;MIIVYDLKKNVGGSGEAMLIDLPKNEEEDDNCSLSAVRSCLADSKGHIFYIRIGNRQLNVTVWLLEEEKDDCSEQWSWKVAHKIKVSEILAGYDWDNTRIMNMKPLGLSPMDNNIVFLQSDEYILQYNILTRRSKLRSLGSHLHGPISSYEYGVLPFLATTEPTKIPLIRYREPWVAAQT
;
A
#
# COMPACT_ATOMS: atom_id res chain seq x y z
N MET A 1 10.13 11.49 -3.85
CA MET A 1 11.01 11.30 -5.02
C MET A 1 11.84 10.06 -4.79
N ILE A 2 12.08 9.25 -5.82
CA ILE A 2 13.00 8.11 -5.79
C ILE A 2 14.17 8.42 -6.71
N ILE A 3 15.39 8.06 -6.31
CA ILE A 3 16.59 8.18 -7.14
C ILE A 3 17.00 6.77 -7.58
N VAL A 4 17.09 6.56 -8.88
CA VAL A 4 17.53 5.30 -9.50
C VAL A 4 18.91 5.51 -10.11
N TYR A 5 19.83 4.58 -9.87
CA TYR A 5 21.19 4.63 -10.39
C TYR A 5 21.42 3.51 -11.40
N ASP A 6 21.95 3.82 -12.57
CA ASP A 6 22.43 2.80 -13.49
C ASP A 6 23.82 2.30 -13.05
N LEU A 7 23.83 1.09 -12.48
CA LEU A 7 25.06 0.42 -12.03
C LEU A 7 25.85 -0.24 -13.17
N LYS A 8 25.34 -0.24 -14.42
CA LYS A 8 26.02 -0.88 -15.56
C LYS A 8 27.23 -0.10 -16.08
N LYS A 9 27.38 1.20 -15.78
CA LYS A 9 28.54 2.02 -16.19
C LYS A 9 29.70 1.94 -15.18
N ASN A 10 30.36 0.79 -15.10
CA ASN A 10 31.46 0.56 -14.14
C ASN A 10 32.88 0.81 -14.66
N VAL A 11 33.08 1.64 -15.70
CA VAL A 11 34.43 2.03 -16.15
C VAL A 11 34.49 3.53 -16.39
N GLY A 12 34.83 4.30 -15.36
CA GLY A 12 35.30 5.70 -15.47
C GLY A 12 34.28 6.78 -15.89
N GLY A 13 33.01 6.43 -16.12
CA GLY A 13 31.95 7.37 -16.46
C GLY A 13 31.04 7.68 -15.27
N SER A 14 30.66 8.94 -15.10
CA SER A 14 29.59 9.35 -14.18
C SER A 14 28.34 8.50 -14.44
N GLY A 15 27.90 7.72 -13.45
CA GLY A 15 26.66 6.95 -13.56
C GLY A 15 25.49 7.88 -13.85
N GLU A 16 24.61 7.49 -14.78
CA GLU A 16 23.37 8.21 -15.03
C GLU A 16 22.41 7.91 -13.88
N ALA A 17 21.92 8.98 -13.24
CA ALA A 17 20.91 8.91 -12.21
C ALA A 17 19.59 9.41 -12.81
N MET A 18 18.52 8.64 -12.62
CA MET A 18 17.16 9.04 -12.99
C MET A 18 16.38 9.38 -11.74
N LEU A 19 15.64 10.49 -11.79
CA LEU A 19 14.68 10.86 -10.76
C LEU A 19 13.29 10.39 -11.17
N ILE A 20 12.62 9.66 -10.27
CA ILE A 20 11.23 9.26 -10.42
C ILE A 20 10.41 10.03 -9.39
N ASP A 21 9.52 10.88 -9.89
CA ASP A 21 8.58 11.62 -9.05
C ASP A 21 7.56 10.67 -8.41
N LEU A 22 7.17 10.97 -7.17
CA LEU A 22 6.08 10.23 -6.52
C LEU A 22 4.73 10.70 -7.07
N PRO A 23 3.70 9.84 -7.10
CA PRO A 23 2.35 10.22 -7.50
C PRO A 23 1.85 11.45 -6.73
N LYS A 24 1.56 12.53 -7.46
CA LYS A 24 1.01 13.79 -6.92
C LYS A 24 -0.49 13.63 -6.66
N ASN A 25 -1.04 14.43 -5.75
CA ASN A 25 -2.49 14.54 -5.61
C ASN A 25 -2.94 15.68 -6.52
N GLU A 26 -3.81 15.40 -7.49
CA GLU A 26 -4.44 16.46 -8.29
C GLU A 26 -5.41 17.31 -7.44
N GLU A 27 -5.86 16.79 -6.30
CA GLU A 27 -6.84 17.44 -5.41
C GLU A 27 -6.21 18.30 -4.28
N GLU A 28 -4.88 18.39 -4.16
CA GLU A 28 -4.18 19.09 -3.07
C GLU A 28 -3.64 20.49 -3.44
N ASP A 29 -3.99 21.02 -4.61
CA ASP A 29 -3.55 22.35 -5.04
C ASP A 29 -4.24 23.52 -4.31
N ASP A 30 -5.21 23.22 -3.44
CA ASP A 30 -5.89 24.22 -2.61
C ASP A 30 -5.53 24.08 -1.12
N ASN A 31 -4.67 24.99 -0.68
CA ASN A 31 -4.43 25.43 0.70
C ASN A 31 -3.75 24.44 1.67
N CYS A 32 -2.45 24.67 1.86
CA CYS A 32 -1.84 24.95 3.17
C CYS A 32 -2.38 24.14 4.38
N SER A 33 -2.29 22.81 4.32
CA SER A 33 -2.30 21.99 5.52
C SER A 33 -0.98 21.23 5.61
N LEU A 34 -0.15 21.66 6.56
CA LEU A 34 1.07 21.01 7.02
C LEU A 34 0.86 19.59 7.60
N SER A 35 -0.28 18.93 7.32
CA SER A 35 -0.43 17.52 7.65
C SER A 35 0.51 16.75 6.72
N ALA A 36 1.59 16.19 7.28
CA ALA A 36 2.50 15.31 6.55
C ALA A 36 1.69 14.29 5.74
N VAL A 37 1.97 14.22 4.43
CA VAL A 37 1.30 13.29 3.52
C VAL A 37 1.37 11.90 4.13
N ARG A 38 0.21 11.28 4.35
CA ARG A 38 0.11 9.94 4.94
C ARG A 38 0.42 8.91 3.88
N SER A 39 1.70 8.74 3.61
CA SER A 39 2.18 7.79 2.61
C SER A 39 3.38 7.00 3.11
N CYS A 40 3.62 5.88 2.45
CA CYS A 40 4.82 5.08 2.67
C CYS A 40 5.29 4.48 1.33
N LEU A 41 6.60 4.31 1.22
CA LEU A 41 7.21 3.49 0.18
C LEU A 41 7.44 2.10 0.76
N ALA A 42 7.07 1.05 0.02
CA ALA A 42 7.21 -0.32 0.45
C ALA A 42 7.79 -1.18 -0.67
N ASP A 43 8.64 -2.14 -0.30
CA ASP A 43 9.04 -3.25 -1.16
C ASP A 43 8.16 -4.46 -0.83
N SER A 44 7.70 -5.17 -1.86
CA SER A 44 7.12 -6.50 -1.68
C SER A 44 7.37 -7.36 -2.91
N LYS A 45 7.97 -8.54 -2.70
CA LYS A 45 8.36 -9.48 -3.76
C LYS A 45 9.19 -8.83 -4.87
N GLY A 46 10.12 -7.94 -4.53
CA GLY A 46 10.97 -7.23 -5.49
C GLY A 46 10.26 -6.17 -6.34
N HIS A 47 9.03 -5.80 -5.96
CA HIS A 47 8.29 -4.71 -6.57
C HIS A 47 8.23 -3.53 -5.59
N ILE A 48 8.34 -2.31 -6.14
CA ILE A 48 8.27 -1.08 -5.36
C ILE A 48 6.83 -0.55 -5.41
N PHE A 49 6.27 -0.31 -4.24
CA PHE A 49 4.94 0.23 -4.05
C PHE A 49 4.97 1.56 -3.33
N TYR A 50 4.07 2.46 -3.72
CA TYR A 50 3.79 3.68 -3.01
C TYR A 50 2.34 3.66 -2.52
N ILE A 51 2.18 3.66 -1.20
CA ILE A 51 0.86 3.61 -0.55
C ILE A 51 0.55 4.99 -0.01
N ARG A 52 -0.66 5.47 -0.24
CA ARG A 52 -1.08 6.79 0.21
C ARG A 52 -2.51 6.75 0.72
N ILE A 53 -2.77 7.49 1.79
CA ILE A 53 -4.13 7.74 2.29
C ILE A 53 -4.51 9.18 1.93
N GLY A 54 -5.59 9.33 1.17
CA GLY A 54 -6.13 10.63 0.78
C GLY A 54 -6.86 11.31 1.94
N ASN A 55 -6.58 12.59 2.18
CA ASN A 55 -7.13 13.35 3.31
C ASN A 55 -8.66 13.55 3.25
N ARG A 56 -9.23 13.82 2.07
CA ARG A 56 -10.66 14.15 1.91
C ARG A 56 -11.55 12.92 1.76
N GLN A 57 -11.15 12.01 0.88
CA GLN A 57 -11.97 10.86 0.52
C GLN A 57 -11.70 9.63 1.42
N LEU A 58 -10.71 9.70 2.32
CA LEU A 58 -10.26 8.58 3.16
C LEU A 58 -10.11 7.31 2.33
N ASN A 59 -9.41 7.44 1.21
CA ASN A 59 -9.10 6.33 0.30
C ASN A 59 -7.63 5.96 0.47
N VAL A 60 -7.34 4.67 0.61
CA VAL A 60 -6.00 4.11 0.50
C VAL A 60 -5.76 3.76 -0.96
N THR A 61 -4.83 4.45 -1.61
CA THR A 61 -4.38 4.15 -2.97
C THR A 61 -3.01 3.49 -2.90
N VAL A 62 -2.89 2.34 -3.56
CA VAL A 62 -1.64 1.60 -3.71
C VAL A 62 -1.19 1.75 -5.17
N TRP A 63 -0.03 2.34 -5.36
CA TRP A 63 0.64 2.47 -6.65
C TRP A 63 1.76 1.45 -6.75
N LEU A 64 1.92 0.85 -7.92
CA LEU A 64 3.02 -0.03 -8.28
C LEU A 64 3.92 0.70 -9.26
N LEU A 65 5.23 0.68 -9.01
CA LEU A 65 6.23 1.17 -9.95
C LEU A 65 6.54 0.06 -10.95
N GLU A 66 6.26 0.30 -12.23
CA GLU A 66 6.52 -0.64 -13.32
C GLU A 66 7.42 0.00 -14.37
N GLU A 67 8.22 -0.84 -15.02
CA GLU A 67 8.94 -0.47 -16.23
C GLU A 67 7.99 -0.61 -17.41
N GLU A 68 7.74 0.50 -18.11
CA GLU A 68 7.08 0.51 -19.40
C GLU A 68 8.12 0.25 -20.48
N LYS A 69 7.91 -0.85 -21.20
CA LYS A 69 8.67 -1.17 -22.40
C LYS A 69 7.96 -0.53 -23.57
N ASP A 70 8.42 0.66 -23.95
CA ASP A 70 8.10 1.21 -25.25
C ASP A 70 9.25 0.88 -26.22
N ASP A 71 8.95 0.75 -27.51
CA ASP A 71 9.91 0.27 -28.54
C ASP A 71 11.21 1.12 -28.61
N CYS A 72 11.22 2.30 -27.98
CA CYS A 72 12.30 3.28 -28.01
C CYS A 72 12.87 3.68 -26.61
N SER A 73 12.29 3.26 -25.49
CA SER A 73 12.81 3.63 -24.16
C SER A 73 12.30 2.75 -23.02
N GLU A 74 13.20 2.43 -22.08
CA GLU A 74 12.85 1.91 -20.75
C GLU A 74 12.45 3.11 -19.87
N GLN A 75 11.16 3.30 -19.62
CA GLN A 75 10.67 4.36 -18.75
C GLN A 75 9.90 3.78 -17.56
N TRP A 76 10.23 4.24 -16.36
CA TRP A 76 9.51 3.85 -15.16
C TRP A 76 8.27 4.72 -14.96
N SER A 77 7.11 4.09 -14.72
CA SER A 77 5.85 4.78 -14.46
C SER A 77 5.15 4.20 -13.24
N TRP A 78 4.38 5.05 -12.54
CA TRP A 78 3.51 4.61 -11.45
C TRP A 78 2.14 4.24 -12.00
N LYS A 79 1.68 3.02 -11.69
CA LYS A 79 0.32 2.57 -12.02
C LYS A 79 -0.49 2.31 -10.77
N VAL A 80 -1.77 2.68 -10.80
CA VAL A 80 -2.68 2.38 -9.69
C VAL A 80 -2.94 0.87 -9.66
N ALA A 81 -2.40 0.19 -8.65
CA ALA A 81 -2.70 -1.21 -8.41
C ALA A 81 -4.06 -1.37 -7.72
N HIS A 82 -4.30 -0.57 -6.68
CA HIS A 82 -5.52 -0.65 -5.88
C HIS A 82 -6.00 0.71 -5.37
N LYS A 83 -7.31 0.87 -5.29
CA LYS A 83 -7.98 2.00 -4.61
C LYS A 83 -9.01 1.44 -3.65
N ILE A 84 -8.81 1.67 -2.36
CA ILE A 84 -9.55 1.04 -1.26
C ILE A 84 -10.17 2.14 -0.41
N LYS A 85 -11.46 2.04 -0.10
CA LYS A 85 -12.09 2.97 0.83
C LYS A 85 -11.73 2.59 2.26
N VAL A 86 -11.29 3.53 3.09
CA VAL A 86 -11.00 3.24 4.51
C VAL A 86 -12.25 2.71 5.22
N SER A 87 -13.45 3.14 4.84
CA SER A 87 -14.69 2.56 5.38
C SER A 87 -14.85 1.06 5.11
N GLU A 88 -14.36 0.54 3.99
CA GLU A 88 -14.35 -0.91 3.72
C GLU A 88 -13.35 -1.64 4.60
N ILE A 89 -12.24 -0.98 4.91
CA ILE A 89 -11.19 -1.54 5.78
C ILE A 89 -11.68 -1.62 7.23
N LEU A 90 -12.49 -0.66 7.67
CA LEU A 90 -12.99 -0.57 9.04
C LEU A 90 -14.37 -1.21 9.25
N ALA A 91 -14.96 -1.78 8.20
CA ALA A 91 -16.26 -2.42 8.28
C ALA A 91 -16.29 -3.50 9.39
N GLY A 92 -17.23 -3.36 10.33
CA GLY A 92 -17.41 -4.31 11.44
C GLY A 92 -16.67 -3.95 12.74
N TYR A 93 -16.05 -2.77 12.81
CA TYR A 93 -15.43 -2.25 14.02
C TYR A 93 -16.06 -0.90 14.39
N ASP A 94 -16.09 -0.58 15.67
CA ASP A 94 -16.54 0.74 16.15
C ASP A 94 -15.37 1.73 16.13
N TRP A 95 -15.34 2.62 15.12
CA TRP A 95 -14.29 3.62 14.93
C TRP A 95 -14.86 5.03 15.07
N ASP A 96 -14.22 5.86 15.89
CA ASP A 96 -14.44 7.30 15.86
C ASP A 96 -13.67 7.93 14.69
N ASN A 97 -14.26 8.98 14.09
CA ASN A 97 -13.70 9.79 13.02
C ASN A 97 -12.30 10.33 13.35
N THR A 98 -12.04 10.64 14.62
CA THR A 98 -10.72 11.09 15.10
C THR A 98 -9.61 10.07 14.84
N ARG A 99 -9.91 8.78 15.06
CA ARG A 99 -8.95 7.66 14.85
C ARG A 99 -8.67 7.42 13.38
N ILE A 100 -9.67 7.62 12.53
CA ILE A 100 -9.56 7.50 11.08
C ILE A 100 -8.65 8.61 10.53
N MET A 101 -8.72 9.81 11.11
CA MET A 101 -7.89 10.94 10.74
C MET A 101 -6.40 10.77 11.09
N ASN A 102 -6.02 9.83 11.96
CA ASN A 102 -4.61 9.60 12.29
C ASN A 102 -4.02 8.34 11.64
N MET A 103 -4.80 7.65 10.81
CA MET A 103 -4.34 6.42 10.16
C MET A 103 -3.24 6.72 9.13
N LYS A 104 -2.15 5.96 9.18
CA LYS A 104 -1.00 6.03 8.27
C LYS A 104 -0.74 4.65 7.66
N PRO A 105 -0.30 4.57 6.40
CA PRO A 105 0.11 3.30 5.83
C PRO A 105 1.48 2.91 6.37
N LEU A 106 1.66 1.64 6.74
CA LEU A 106 2.95 1.09 7.16
C LEU A 106 3.68 0.40 6.02
N GLY A 107 2.93 -0.22 5.10
CA GLY A 107 3.51 -0.96 3.99
C GLY A 107 2.64 -2.13 3.55
N LEU A 108 3.24 -3.00 2.74
CA LEU A 108 2.67 -4.27 2.30
C LEU A 108 3.32 -5.43 3.06
N SER A 109 2.65 -6.57 3.09
CA SER A 109 3.30 -7.82 3.52
C SER A 109 4.40 -8.17 2.52
N PRO A 110 5.63 -8.47 2.98
CA PRO A 110 6.72 -8.88 2.09
C PRO A 110 6.43 -10.22 1.39
N MET A 111 5.51 -11.02 1.94
CA MET A 111 5.13 -12.33 1.41
C MET A 111 3.84 -12.30 0.58
N ASP A 112 3.08 -11.20 0.63
CA ASP A 112 1.77 -11.10 -0.03
C ASP A 112 1.39 -9.65 -0.35
N ASN A 113 1.51 -9.27 -1.62
CA ASN A 113 1.21 -7.93 -2.14
C ASN A 113 -0.27 -7.53 -1.96
N ASN A 114 -1.13 -8.47 -1.57
CA ASN A 114 -2.55 -8.20 -1.28
C ASN A 114 -2.80 -7.86 0.18
N ILE A 115 -1.78 -7.86 1.04
CA ILE A 115 -1.92 -7.52 2.45
C ILE A 115 -1.30 -6.14 2.70
N VAL A 116 -2.13 -5.17 3.06
CA VAL A 116 -1.73 -3.82 3.46
C VAL A 116 -1.76 -3.70 4.98
N PHE A 117 -0.73 -3.10 5.55
CA PHE A 117 -0.69 -2.73 6.96
C PHE A 117 -0.96 -1.24 7.12
N LEU A 118 -1.90 -0.91 7.99
CA LEU A 118 -2.24 0.45 8.40
C LEU A 118 -2.02 0.59 9.90
N GLN A 119 -1.54 1.74 10.33
CA GLN A 119 -1.31 2.08 11.73
C GLN A 119 -2.15 3.29 12.10
N SER A 120 -2.78 3.22 13.27
CA SER A 120 -3.21 4.40 14.02
C SER A 120 -2.38 4.52 15.30
N ASP A 121 -2.66 5.53 16.11
CA ASP A 121 -1.95 5.75 17.38
C ASP A 121 -2.07 4.58 18.37
N GLU A 122 -3.10 3.75 18.22
CA GLU A 122 -3.44 2.67 19.16
C GLU A 122 -3.43 1.28 18.52
N TYR A 123 -3.53 1.20 17.18
CA TYR A 123 -3.82 -0.05 16.48
C TYR A 123 -2.95 -0.26 15.26
N ILE A 124 -2.70 -1.54 14.97
CA ILE A 124 -2.20 -1.98 13.67
C ILE A 124 -3.27 -2.86 13.04
N LEU A 125 -3.68 -2.47 11.85
CA LEU A 125 -4.69 -3.14 11.07
C LEU A 125 -4.03 -3.80 9.87
N GLN A 126 -4.31 -5.09 9.70
CA GLN A 126 -3.95 -5.84 8.51
C GLN A 126 -5.19 -5.93 7.62
N TYR A 127 -5.12 -5.41 6.40
CA TYR A 127 -6.21 -5.51 5.43
C TYR A 127 -5.81 -6.37 4.25
N ASN A 128 -6.65 -7.34 3.88
CA ASN A 128 -6.47 -8.17 2.71
C ASN A 128 -7.33 -7.64 1.56
N ILE A 129 -6.69 -7.13 0.52
CA ILE A 129 -7.32 -6.45 -0.62
C ILE A 129 -8.25 -7.40 -1.39
N LEU A 130 -7.82 -8.65 -1.63
CA LEU A 130 -8.60 -9.61 -2.41
C LEU A 130 -9.85 -10.07 -1.69
N THR A 131 -9.72 -10.42 -0.41
CA THR A 131 -10.83 -10.93 0.40
C THR A 131 -11.69 -9.83 1.02
N ARG A 132 -11.23 -8.57 0.95
CA ARG A 132 -11.83 -7.39 1.59
C ARG A 132 -12.05 -7.58 3.10
N ARG A 133 -11.14 -8.30 3.75
CA ARG A 133 -11.21 -8.57 5.20
C ARG A 133 -10.09 -7.84 5.93
N SER A 134 -10.44 -7.23 7.05
CA SER A 134 -9.49 -6.64 7.98
C SER A 134 -9.35 -7.47 9.25
N LYS A 135 -8.13 -7.55 9.74
CA LYS A 135 -7.78 -8.18 11.01
C LYS A 135 -6.99 -7.19 11.85
N LEU A 136 -7.51 -6.88 13.03
CA LEU A 136 -6.80 -6.12 14.05
C LEU A 136 -5.66 -6.97 14.61
N ARG A 137 -4.42 -6.49 14.56
CA ARG A 137 -3.23 -7.25 14.97
C ARG A 137 -2.62 -6.79 16.29
N SER A 138 -2.83 -5.54 16.68
CA SER A 138 -2.42 -5.02 17.99
C SER A 138 -3.52 -4.12 18.53
N LEU A 139 -3.94 -4.39 19.77
CA LEU A 139 -4.62 -3.47 20.68
C LEU A 139 -3.49 -3.00 21.60
N GLY A 140 -3.18 -1.70 21.63
CA GLY A 140 -2.02 -1.12 22.31
C GLY A 140 -1.55 -1.89 23.54
N SER A 141 -0.23 -2.16 23.61
CA SER A 141 0.37 -2.77 24.79
C SER A 141 -0.08 -2.01 26.03
N HIS A 142 -0.54 -2.74 27.05
CA HIS A 142 -0.67 -2.24 28.43
C HIS A 142 0.67 -1.72 29.02
N LEU A 143 1.73 -1.61 28.22
CA LEU A 143 3.03 -1.05 28.56
C LEU A 143 3.13 0.34 27.93
N HIS A 144 3.05 1.32 28.81
CA HIS A 144 3.09 2.78 28.64
C HIS A 144 3.84 3.36 27.43
N GLY A 145 3.13 4.21 26.69
CA GLY A 145 3.68 5.23 25.79
C GLY A 145 2.81 5.42 24.53
N PRO A 146 2.55 6.67 24.07
CA PRO A 146 2.03 6.89 22.72
C PRO A 146 2.95 6.20 21.71
N ILE A 147 2.39 5.43 20.76
CA ILE A 147 3.19 4.76 19.72
C ILE A 147 4.01 5.78 18.90
N SER A 148 3.66 7.07 18.94
CA SER A 148 4.34 8.18 18.29
C SER A 148 5.75 8.51 18.80
N SER A 149 6.20 7.97 19.94
CA SER A 149 7.53 8.29 20.53
C SER A 149 8.65 7.32 20.20
N TYR A 150 8.38 6.29 19.40
CA TYR A 150 9.38 5.27 19.08
C TYR A 150 9.76 5.41 17.61
N GLU A 151 11.04 5.71 17.36
CA GLU A 151 11.71 5.39 16.10
C GLU A 151 11.70 3.86 15.93
N TYR A 152 10.55 3.31 15.53
CA TYR A 152 10.48 1.91 15.19
C TYR A 152 11.21 1.72 13.87
N GLY A 153 12.47 1.29 13.97
CA GLY A 153 13.01 0.36 12.99
C GLY A 153 11.98 -0.74 12.80
N VAL A 154 11.44 -0.82 11.59
CA VAL A 154 10.34 -1.69 11.17
C VAL A 154 10.46 -3.03 11.89
N LEU A 155 9.67 -3.24 12.94
CA LEU A 155 9.56 -4.58 13.51
C LEU A 155 8.98 -5.42 12.39
N PRO A 156 9.68 -6.49 11.95
CA PRO A 156 9.12 -7.39 10.96
C PRO A 156 7.94 -8.06 11.66
N PHE A 157 6.75 -7.52 11.47
CA PHE A 157 5.53 -8.24 11.77
C PHE A 157 5.66 -9.52 10.96
N LEU A 158 5.90 -10.64 11.66
CA LEU A 158 5.85 -11.97 11.09
C LEU A 158 4.41 -12.18 10.64
N ALA A 159 4.09 -11.64 9.46
CA ALA A 159 2.93 -12.03 8.70
C ALA A 159 3.00 -13.55 8.63
N THR A 160 1.91 -14.20 9.02
CA THR A 160 1.80 -15.65 8.92
C THR A 160 2.30 -16.07 7.54
N THR A 161 3.27 -16.98 7.50
CA THR A 161 4.02 -17.38 6.29
C THR A 161 3.17 -17.98 5.18
N GLU A 162 1.88 -18.16 5.41
CA GLU A 162 0.95 -18.67 4.42
C GLU A 162 0.44 -17.54 3.51
N PRO A 163 0.71 -17.61 2.19
CA PRO A 163 0.09 -16.72 1.21
C PRO A 163 -1.45 -16.79 1.31
N THR A 164 -2.13 -15.68 0.99
CA THR A 164 -3.59 -15.70 0.88
C THR A 164 -4.03 -16.75 -0.15
N LYS A 165 -4.72 -17.80 0.32
CA LYS A 165 -5.35 -18.79 -0.55
C LYS A 165 -6.55 -18.14 -1.25
N ILE A 166 -6.49 -17.99 -2.56
CA ILE A 166 -7.59 -17.50 -3.38
C ILE A 166 -8.66 -18.60 -3.43
N PRO A 167 -9.92 -18.35 -3.01
CA PRO A 167 -10.97 -19.34 -3.17
C PRO A 167 -11.25 -19.57 -4.65
N LEU A 168 -11.30 -20.84 -5.08
CA LEU A 168 -11.63 -21.22 -6.44
C LEU A 168 -13.01 -20.67 -6.83
N ILE A 169 -13.04 -19.73 -7.77
CA ILE A 169 -14.26 -19.29 -8.42
C ILE A 169 -14.76 -20.48 -9.24
N ARG A 170 -15.82 -21.16 -8.76
CA ARG A 170 -16.53 -22.14 -9.59
C ARG A 170 -17.23 -21.39 -10.71
N TYR A 171 -16.71 -21.50 -11.93
CA TYR A 171 -17.49 -21.13 -13.11
C TYR A 171 -18.73 -22.02 -13.11
N ARG A 172 -19.91 -21.40 -13.03
CA ARG A 172 -21.16 -22.08 -13.41
C ARG A 172 -21.05 -22.34 -14.90
N GLU A 173 -21.02 -23.61 -15.29
CA GLU A 173 -21.15 -23.99 -16.69
C GLU A 173 -22.45 -23.40 -17.27
N PRO A 174 -22.41 -22.81 -18.47
CA PRO A 174 -23.63 -22.40 -19.15
C PRO A 174 -24.45 -23.64 -19.47
N TRP A 175 -25.71 -23.63 -19.02
CA TRP A 175 -26.71 -24.63 -19.33
C TRP A 175 -26.82 -24.77 -20.86
N VAL A 176 -26.37 -25.90 -21.39
CA VAL A 176 -26.71 -26.31 -22.76
C VAL A 176 -28.18 -26.68 -22.75
N ALA A 177 -29.02 -25.79 -23.29
CA ALA A 177 -30.42 -26.08 -23.56
C ALA A 177 -30.50 -27.18 -24.60
N ALA A 178 -30.92 -28.38 -24.18
CA ALA A 178 -31.35 -29.42 -25.10
C ALA A 178 -32.65 -28.96 -25.78
N GLN A 179 -32.57 -28.65 -27.07
CA GLN A 179 -33.75 -28.52 -27.94
C GLN A 179 -34.19 -29.93 -28.35
N THR A 180 -35.41 -30.29 -27.96
CA THR A 180 -36.23 -31.35 -28.57
C THR A 180 -37.14 -30.76 -29.63
#